data_AF-A0A485CRW3-F1
#
_entry.id   AF-A0A485CRW3-F1
#
_cell.length_a   1.000
_cell.length_b   1.000
_cell.length_c   1.000
_cell.angle_alpha   90.00
_cell.angle_beta   90.00
_cell.angle_gamma   90.00
#
_symmetry.space_group_name_H-M   'P 1'
#
loop_
_entity.id
_entity.type
_entity.pdbx_description
1 polymer ?
#
loop_
_entity_poly.entity_id
_entity_poly.type
_entity_poly.pdbx_seq_one_letter_code
_entity_poly.pdbx_strand_id
1 'polypeptide(L)' 'MAGKRADVIIANPAGITCNGCGFINANKTTLAAAQVLLEQGKIAGFQVKNGQIAIQGNGMNDTQSDYTN' A
#
# COMPACT_ATOMS: atom_id res chain seq x y z
N MET A 1 8.62 -24.83 2.27
CA MET A 1 8.07 -24.06 1.13
C MET A 1 7.69 -22.69 1.66
N ALA A 2 8.27 -21.61 1.13
CA ALA A 2 7.81 -20.26 1.44
C ALA A 2 6.43 -20.05 0.78
N GLY A 3 5.49 -19.44 1.51
CA GLY A 3 4.10 -19.27 1.06
C GLY A 3 4.00 -18.47 -0.25
N LYS A 4 2.90 -18.68 -0.99
CA LYS A 4 2.62 -17.97 -2.24
C LYS A 4 2.68 -16.45 -1.99
N ARG A 5 3.37 -15.73 -2.88
CA ARG A 5 3.36 -14.26 -2.88
C ARG A 5 1.92 -13.75 -3.00
N ALA A 6 1.60 -12.69 -2.27
CA ALA A 6 0.28 -12.09 -2.23
C ALA A 6 0.35 -10.60 -2.60
N ASP A 7 -0.77 -10.03 -3.03
CA ASP A 7 -0.89 -8.58 -3.23
C ASP A 7 -1.26 -7.92 -1.89
N VAL A 8 -0.61 -6.80 -1.60
CA VAL A 8 -0.82 -6.03 -0.36
C VAL A 8 -1.41 -4.67 -0.70
N ILE A 9 -2.57 -4.38 -0.11
CA ILE A 9 -3.22 -3.07 -0.24
C ILE A 9 -3.43 -2.49 1.16
N ILE A 10 -2.83 -1.33 1.41
CA ILE A 10 -3.02 -0.58 2.66
C ILE A 10 -3.75 0.70 2.30
N ALA A 11 -4.98 0.83 2.79
CA ALA A 11 -5.79 2.02 2.60
C ALA A 11 -6.20 2.64 3.93
N ASN A 12 -5.69 3.83 4.21
CA ASN A 12 -6.01 4.57 5.42
C ASN A 12 -6.28 6.05 5.11
N PRO A 13 -7.54 6.52 5.15
CA PRO A 13 -7.90 7.92 4.89
C PRO A 13 -7.24 8.93 5.83
N ALA A 14 -6.81 8.50 7.03
CA ALA A 14 -6.12 9.36 7.98
C ALA A 14 -4.67 9.69 7.55
N GLY A 15 -4.11 8.94 6.61
CA GLY A 15 -2.73 9.06 6.15
C GLY A 15 -1.88 7.82 6.43
N ILE A 16 -0.75 7.73 5.74
CA ILE A 16 0.24 6.66 5.87
C ILE A 16 1.60 7.33 6.03
N THR A 17 2.28 7.10 7.14
CA THR A 17 3.68 7.51 7.29
C THR A 17 4.57 6.28 7.32
N CYS A 18 5.60 6.30 6.50
CA CYS A 18 6.56 5.23 6.37
C CYS A 18 7.96 5.72 6.72
N ASN A 19 8.64 5.04 7.65
CA ASN A 19 10.03 5.30 7.99
C ASN A 19 10.79 3.97 8.06
N GLY A 20 11.38 3.57 6.93
CA GLY A 20 12.06 2.28 6.79
C GLY A 20 11.13 1.09 6.51
N CYS A 21 9.94 1.30 5.92
CA CYS A 21 9.07 0.18 5.57
C CYS A 21 9.67 -0.62 4.44
N GLY A 22 9.44 -1.93 4.47
CA GLY A 22 9.63 -2.81 3.33
C GLY A 22 8.54 -3.84 3.30
N PHE A 23 8.20 -4.30 2.11
CA PHE A 23 7.17 -5.31 1.88
C PHE A 23 7.86 -6.61 1.51
N ILE A 24 7.81 -7.59 2.41
CA ILE A 24 8.43 -8.91 2.21
C ILE A 24 7.38 -9.83 1.60
N ASN A 25 7.75 -10.52 0.52
CA ASN A 25 6.92 -11.55 -0.13
C ASN A 25 5.61 -11.01 -0.75
N ALA A 26 5.60 -9.74 -1.18
CA ALA A 26 4.47 -9.10 -1.86
C ALA A 26 4.73 -9.02 -3.37
N ASN A 27 3.83 -9.54 -4.20
CA ASN A 27 3.95 -9.37 -5.66
C ASN A 27 3.75 -7.90 -6.05
N LYS A 28 2.70 -7.30 -5.50
CA LYS A 28 2.37 -5.89 -5.69
C LYS A 28 2.02 -5.25 -4.36
N THR A 29 2.54 -4.05 -4.13
CA THR A 29 2.16 -3.21 -3.00
C THR A 29 1.41 -1.98 -3.49
N THR A 30 0.30 -1.64 -2.83
CA THR A 30 -0.46 -0.41 -3.08
C THR A 30 -0.74 0.30 -1.76
N LEU A 31 -0.31 1.55 -1.66
CA LEU A 31 -0.57 2.42 -0.52
C LEU A 31 -1.54 3.52 -0.91
N ALA A 32 -2.65 3.64 -0.19
CA ALA A 32 -3.66 4.65 -0.45
C ALA A 32 -3.98 5.41 0.83
N ALA A 33 -3.63 6.69 0.90
CA ALA A 33 -4.11 7.57 1.97
C ALA A 33 -5.56 8.03 1.71
N ALA A 34 -6.45 7.08 1.43
CA ALA A 34 -7.75 7.32 0.84
C ALA A 34 -8.77 6.29 1.31
N GLN A 35 -10.06 6.62 1.18
CA GLN A 35 -11.14 5.68 1.41
C GLN A 35 -11.32 4.79 0.19
N VAL A 36 -11.33 3.46 0.39
CA VAL A 36 -11.56 2.50 -0.69
C VAL A 36 -13.03 2.46 -1.02
N LEU A 37 -13.35 2.63 -2.31
CA LEU A 37 -14.69 2.41 -2.84
C LEU A 37 -14.75 0.97 -3.34
N LEU A 38 -15.62 0.17 -2.74
CA LEU A 38 -15.87 -1.21 -3.13
C LEU A 38 -17.22 -1.29 -3.83
N GLU A 39 -17.25 -1.84 -5.03
CA GLU A 39 -18.48 -2.20 -5.74
C GLU A 39 -18.45 -3.68 -6.09
N GLN A 40 -19.50 -4.41 -5.68
CA GLN A 40 -19.65 -5.85 -5.97
C GLN A 40 -18.43 -6.71 -5.56
N GLY A 41 -17.78 -6.34 -4.45
CA GLY A 41 -16.60 -7.05 -3.94
C GLY A 41 -15.30 -6.76 -4.70
N LYS A 42 -15.31 -5.81 -5.64
CA LYS A 42 -14.12 -5.33 -6.35
C LYS A 42 -13.82 -3.89 -5.96
N ILE A 43 -12.55 -3.52 -6.05
CA ILE A 43 -12.13 -2.13 -5.86
C ILE A 43 -12.60 -1.33 -7.07
N ALA A 44 -13.54 -0.41 -6.84
CA ALA A 44 -14.03 0.54 -7.83
C ALA A 44 -13.15 1.80 -7.90
N GLY A 45 -12.50 2.17 -6.79
CA GLY A 45 -11.57 3.30 -6.77
C GLY A 45 -11.13 3.72 -5.37
N PHE A 46 -10.45 4.85 -5.30
CA PHE A 46 -9.97 5.47 -4.06
C PHE A 46 -10.44 6.92 -3.98
N GLN A 47 -11.07 7.31 -2.87
CA GLN A 47 -11.46 8.68 -2.61
C GLN A 47 -10.48 9.34 -1.64
N VAL A 48 -9.62 10.21 -2.16
CA VAL A 48 -8.69 11.02 -1.36
C VAL A 48 -9.44 12.25 -0.85
N LYS A 49 -9.53 12.42 0.47
CA LYS A 49 -10.02 13.67 1.08
C LYS A 49 -8.86 14.50 1.61
N ASN A 50 -8.27 14.06 2.73
CA ASN A 50 -7.19 14.79 3.41
C ASN A 50 -5.99 13.90 3.77
N GLY A 51 -6.00 12.63 3.38
CA GLY A 51 -4.94 11.69 3.73
C GLY A 51 -3.65 12.00 2.97
N GLN A 52 -2.52 12.00 3.68
CA GLN A 52 -1.18 12.15 3.10
C GLN A 52 -0.41 10.84 3.20
N ILE A 53 0.37 10.51 2.17
CA ILE A 53 1.42 9.49 2.25
C ILE A 53 2.75 10.22 2.46
N ALA A 54 3.40 9.99 3.59
CA ALA A 54 4.69 10.58 3.91
C ALA A 54 5.74 9.46 4.03
N ILE A 55 6.77 9.49 3.19
CA ILE A 55 7.96 8.65 3.35
C ILE A 55 9.04 9.50 4.03
N GLN A 56 9.56 9.03 5.15
CA GLN A 56 10.48 9.76 6.02
C GLN A 56 11.68 8.89 6.39
N GLY A 57 12.73 9.52 6.92
CA GLY A 57 13.88 8.85 7.52
C GLY A 57 14.54 7.80 6.61
N ASN A 58 14.53 6.54 7.02
CA ASN A 58 15.15 5.40 6.32
C ASN A 58 14.48 5.04 4.98
N GLY A 59 13.49 5.81 4.54
CA GLY A 59 12.86 5.66 3.24
C GLY A 59 11.93 4.45 3.16
N MET A 60 11.75 3.95 1.94
CA MET A 60 11.01 2.73 1.64
C MET A 60 11.94 1.76 0.90
N ASN A 61 12.01 0.51 1.39
CA ASN A 61 12.74 -0.56 0.74
C ASN A 61 11.76 -1.50 0.04
N ASP A 62 11.57 -1.25 -1.26
CA ASP A 62 10.67 -2.03 -2.11
C ASP A 62 11.39 -3.09 -2.96
N THR A 63 12.65 -3.42 -2.64
CA THR A 63 13.46 -4.36 -3.43
C THR A 63 12.92 -5.79 -3.47
N GLN A 64 11.87 -6.09 -2.68
CA GLN A 64 11.21 -7.39 -2.62
C GLN A 64 9.77 -7.38 -3.12
N SER A 65 9.27 -6.24 -3.62
CA SER A 65 8.02 -6.17 -4.38
C SER A 65 8.31 -5.97 -5.85
N ASP A 66 7.56 -6.66 -6.71
CA ASP A 66 7.79 -6.56 -8.15
C ASP A 66 7.26 -5.19 -8.68
N TYR A 67 6.28 -4.57 -8.01
CA TYR A 67 5.70 -3.26 -8.36
C TYR A 67 5.09 -2.51 -7.16
N THR A 68 5.31 -1.19 -7.10
CA THR A 68 4.63 -0.24 -6.20
C THR A 68 3.85 0.81 -7.00
N ASN A 69 2.58 0.99 -6.65
CA ASN A 69 1.66 2.00 -7.19
C ASN A 69 1.07 2.88 -6.08
#